data_AF-E3CA31-F1
#
_entry.id   AF-E3CA31-F1
#
_cell.length_a   1.000
_cell.length_b   1.000
_cell.length_c   1.000
_cell.angle_alpha   90.00
_cell.angle_beta   90.00
_cell.angle_gamma   90.00
#
_symmetry.space_group_name_H-M   'P 1'
#
loop_
_entity.id
_entity.type
_entity.pdbx_description
1 polymer ?
#
loop_
_entity_poly.entity_id
_entity_poly.type
_entity_poly.pdbx_seq_one_letter_code
_entity_poly.pdbx_strand_id
1 'polypeptide(L)' 'MTTVYLHANERTQTIHCSDGSQGVVQLAAPYYQFRFYSHQHPSFWLKQSQLQDGATVKVRDIQSTDDFQLKLI' A
#
# COMPACT_ATOMS: atom_id res chain seq x y z
N MET A 1 -5.97 3.50 11.28
CA MET A 1 -5.26 3.98 10.09
C MET A 1 -3.87 3.39 10.13
N THR A 2 -3.49 2.68 9.08
CA THR A 2 -2.21 1.95 8.98
C THR A 2 -1.27 2.70 8.05
N THR A 3 -0.05 2.98 8.49
CA THR A 3 0.97 3.62 7.62
C THR A 3 1.72 2.54 6.87
N VAL A 4 1.78 2.64 5.54
CA VAL A 4 2.56 1.77 4.66
C VAL A 4 3.86 2.49 4.31
N TYR A 5 5.00 1.88 4.63
CA TYR A 5 6.33 2.41 4.31
C TYR A 5 6.81 1.83 2.97
N LEU A 6 7.27 2.69 2.08
CA LEU A 6 7.71 2.30 0.74
C LEU A 6 8.82 3.23 0.19
N HIS A 7 9.67 2.67 -0.65
CA HIS A 7 10.69 3.37 -1.42
C HIS A 7 10.13 3.80 -2.79
N ALA A 8 10.22 5.09 -3.12
CA ALA A 8 9.65 5.60 -4.38
C ALA A 8 10.31 5.05 -5.66
N ASN A 9 11.57 4.61 -5.54
CA ASN A 9 12.40 4.25 -6.70
C ASN A 9 12.41 2.74 -7.00
N GLU A 10 11.72 1.92 -6.21
CA GLU A 10 11.73 0.47 -6.37
C GLU A 10 10.50 -0.04 -7.12
N ARG A 11 10.75 -0.81 -8.18
CA ARG A 11 9.67 -1.40 -8.99
C ARG A 11 8.95 -2.54 -8.26
N THR A 12 9.66 -3.28 -7.42
CA THR A 12 9.11 -4.33 -6.58
C THR A 12 9.84 -4.27 -5.25
N GLN A 13 9.10 -4.25 -4.15
CA GLN A 13 9.69 -4.16 -2.81
C GLN A 13 8.78 -4.79 -1.76
N THR A 14 9.39 -5.23 -0.67
CA THR A 14 8.65 -5.59 0.55
C THR A 14 8.25 -4.30 1.25
N ILE A 15 6.98 -4.19 1.64
CA ILE A 15 6.46 -3.07 2.41
C ILE A 15 6.21 -3.51 3.84
N HIS A 16 6.51 -2.61 4.77
CA HIS A 16 6.22 -2.79 6.18
C HIS A 16 5.14 -1.78 6.58
N CYS A 17 4.32 -2.14 7.56
CA CYS A 17 3.26 -1.30 8.05
C CYS A 17 3.45 -0.95 9.53
N SER A 18 2.86 0.17 9.97
CA SER A 18 2.96 0.65 11.35
C SER A 18 2.34 -0.30 12.40
N ASP A 19 1.43 -1.18 12.00
CA ASP A 19 0.82 -2.21 12.85
C ASP A 19 1.61 -3.54 12.86
N GLY A 20 2.78 -3.56 12.22
CA GLY A 20 3.64 -4.74 12.11
C GLY A 20 3.28 -5.66 10.95
N SER A 21 2.19 -5.39 10.21
CA SER A 21 1.87 -6.13 9.00
C SER A 21 2.88 -5.87 7.89
N GLN A 22 2.94 -6.78 6.93
CA GLN A 22 3.89 -6.72 5.81
C GLN A 22 3.22 -7.14 4.52
N GLY A 23 3.83 -6.76 3.40
CA GLY A 23 3.35 -7.12 2.09
C GLY A 23 4.40 -6.90 1.02
N VAL A 24 3.95 -6.96 -0.23
CA VAL A 24 4.73 -6.61 -1.41
C VAL A 24 3.98 -5.53 -2.19
N VAL A 25 4.72 -4.56 -2.69
CA VAL A 25 4.22 -3.66 -3.74
C VAL A 25 4.99 -3.91 -5.02
N GLN A 26 4.28 -3.94 -6.15
CA GLN A 26 4.85 -4.11 -7.47
C GLN A 26 4.28 -3.07 -8.45
N LEU A 27 5.16 -2.47 -9.24
CA LEU A 27 4.79 -1.61 -10.36
C LEU A 27 4.38 -2.47 -11.57
N ALA A 28 3.08 -2.62 -11.76
CA ALA A 28 2.45 -3.11 -12.97
C ALA A 28 1.93 -1.88 -13.76
N ALA A 29 2.87 -1.17 -14.39
CA ALA A 29 2.63 0.15 -14.97
C ALA A 29 1.33 0.20 -15.80
N PRO A 30 0.44 1.18 -15.56
CA PRO A 30 0.65 2.42 -14.79
C PRO A 30 0.25 2.32 -13.29
N TYR A 31 0.10 1.11 -12.73
CA TYR A 31 -0.40 0.89 -11.38
C TYR A 31 0.66 0.30 -10.45
N TYR A 32 0.64 0.74 -9.19
CA TYR A 32 1.23 0.01 -8.08
C TYR A 32 0.18 -0.94 -7.51
N GLN A 33 0.52 -2.22 -7.45
CA GLN A 33 -0.29 -3.25 -6.83
C GLN A 33 0.25 -3.56 -5.44
N PHE A 34 -0.56 -3.30 -4.40
CA PHE A 34 -0.26 -3.64 -3.02
C PHE A 34 -0.89 -4.98 -2.67
N ARG A 35 -0.10 -5.91 -2.14
CA ARG A 35 -0.57 -7.21 -1.64
C ARG A 35 -0.03 -7.44 -0.24
N PHE A 36 -0.92 -7.67 0.71
CA PHE A 36 -0.55 -7.91 2.10
C PHE A 36 -0.47 -9.42 2.39
N TYR A 37 0.53 -9.82 3.17
CA TYR A 37 0.68 -11.21 3.58
C TYR A 37 -0.38 -11.61 4.59
N SER A 38 -0.68 -12.91 4.63
CA SER A 38 -1.65 -13.51 5.55
C SER A 38 -3.05 -12.88 5.52
N HIS A 39 -3.41 -12.18 4.44
CA HIS A 39 -4.67 -11.48 4.28
C HIS A 39 -5.00 -10.51 5.44
N GLN A 40 -3.98 -9.90 6.07
CA GLN A 40 -4.15 -8.98 7.19
C GLN A 40 -4.85 -7.67 6.79
N HIS A 41 -4.72 -7.28 5.51
CA HIS A 41 -5.35 -6.11 4.93
C HIS A 41 -5.84 -6.41 3.51
N PRO A 42 -6.88 -5.70 3.03
CA PRO A 42 -7.31 -5.81 1.64
C PRO A 42 -6.21 -5.32 0.70
N SER A 43 -5.96 -6.10 -0.36
CA SER A 43 -5.05 -5.70 -1.44
C SER A 43 -5.70 -4.60 -2.27
N PHE A 44 -4.91 -3.62 -2.71
CA PHE A 44 -5.43 -2.50 -3.50
C PHE A 44 -4.44 -2.04 -4.56
N TRP A 45 -4.95 -1.28 -5.53
CA TRP A 45 -4.16 -0.75 -6.63
C TRP A 45 -4.18 0.78 -6.56
N LEU A 46 -3.06 1.39 -6.90
CA LEU A 46 -2.91 2.84 -6.93
C LEU A 46 -2.32 3.25 -8.27
N LYS A 47 -2.85 4.29 -8.93
CA LYS A 47 -2.16 4.86 -10.11
C LYS A 47 -0.84 5.45 -9.66
N GLN A 48 0.20 5.33 -10.48
CA GLN A 48 1.50 5.94 -10.20
C GLN A 48 1.41 7.45 -9.89
N SER A 49 0.51 8.19 -10.54
CA SER A 49 0.28 9.62 -10.28
C SER A 49 -0.30 9.94 -8.88
N GLN A 50 -0.87 8.94 -8.20
CA GLN A 50 -1.43 9.08 -6.85
C GLN A 50 -0.41 8.70 -5.77
N LEU A 51 0.77 8.17 -6.15
CA LEU A 51 1.83 7.81 -5.22
C LEU A 51 2.55 9.08 -4.74
N GLN A 52 2.17 9.57 -3.55
CA GLN A 52 2.74 10.78 -2.95
C GLN A 52 2.96 10.56 -1.45
N ASP A 53 4.01 11.18 -0.88
CA ASP A 53 4.26 11.10 0.56
C ASP A 53 3.10 11.72 1.35
N GLY A 54 2.63 11.01 2.37
CA GLY A 54 1.49 11.39 3.19
C GLY A 54 0.13 11.14 2.56
N ALA A 55 0.05 10.63 1.32
CA ALA A 55 -1.22 10.34 0.66
C ALA A 55 -2.03 9.30 1.43
N THR A 56 -3.35 9.52 1.54
CA THR A 56 -4.27 8.60 2.19
C THR A 56 -5.06 7.79 1.17
N VAL A 57 -5.16 6.48 1.37
CA VAL A 57 -5.90 5.56 0.52
C VAL A 57 -6.99 4.89 1.38
N LYS A 58 -8.25 5.07 0.99
CA LYS A 58 -9.39 4.41 1.61
C LYS A 58 -9.79 3.21 0.76
N VAL A 59 -9.67 2.01 1.32
CA VAL A 59 -9.98 0.74 0.66
C VAL A 59 -11.22 0.15 1.30
N ARG A 60 -12.27 -0.06 0.51
CA ARG A 60 -13.50 -0.71 0.98
C ARG A 60 -13.48 -2.17 0.56
N ASP A 61 -13.64 -3.05 1.53
CA ASP A 61 -13.96 -4.46 1.33
C ASP A 61 -15.42 -4.71 1.71
N ILE A 62 -15.92 -5.93 1.47
CA ILE A 62 -17.29 -6.35 1.76
C ILE A 62 -17.61 -6.21 3.26
N GLN A 63 -16.62 -6.38 4.13
CA GLN A 63 -16.81 -6.40 5.59
C GLN A 63 -16.25 -5.17 6.32
N SER A 64 -15.31 -4.43 5.74
CA SER A 64 -14.64 -3.31 6.41
C SER A 64 -14.21 -2.21 5.45
N THR A 65 -13.82 -1.08 6.03
CA THR A 65 -13.08 -0.04 5.32
C THR A 65 -11.76 0.16 6.03
N ASP A 66 -10.68 0.01 5.28
CA ASP A 66 -9.32 0.20 5.77
C ASP A 66 -8.77 1.52 5.22
N ASP A 67 -8.19 2.33 6.10
CA ASP A 67 -7.56 3.60 5.77
C ASP A 67 -6.04 3.44 5.89
N PHE A 68 -5.33 3.64 4.78
CA PHE A 68 -3.88 3.60 4.70
C PHE A 68 -3.31 5.00 4.51
N GLN A 69 -2.16 5.28 5.13
CA GLN A 69 -1.31 6.42 4.79
C GLN A 69 -0.03 5.93 4.14
N LEU A 70 0.37 6.50 3.01
CA LEU A 70 1.61 6.18 2.32
C LEU A 70 2.74 7.03 2.89
N LYS A 71 3.85 6.40 3.30
CA LYS A 71 5.06 7.10 3.74
C LYS A 71 6.24 6.70 2.85
N LEU A 72 6.76 7.67 2.10
CA LEU A 72 7.94 7.47 1.27
C LEU A 72 9.20 7.58 2.14
N ILE A 73 10.09 6.58 2.05
CA ILE A 73 11.36 6.50 2.78
C ILE A 73 12.57 6.28 1.87
#